data_AF-W6ZD20-F1
#
_entry.id   AF-W6ZD20-F1
#
_cell.length_a   1.000
_cell.length_b   1.000
_cell.length_c   1.000
_cell.angle_alpha   90.00
_cell.angle_beta   90.00
_cell.angle_gamma   90.00
#
_symmetry.space_group_name_H-M   'P 1'
#
loop_
_entity.id
_entity.type
_entity.pdbx_description
1 polymer ?
#
loop_
_entity_poly.entity_id
_entity_poly.type
_entity_poly.pdbx_seq_one_letter_code
_entity_poly.pdbx_strand_id
1 'polypeptide(L)'
;MTTRGGGFVGRGGMGAQGRIQRIKTHVLPFTDHTAKEALVIFEGRETCPLPPLYSFAMYFTHKDVNAESLQPAELLDAIRRGTPLQNYPCSFRLEIYFLPAPSEDAASDEACMAHYREEKRSRGDYTRQIDAVEAPGSSTASSTGGLPGFVPSYINDPYGDFYHSRLYNYQGPNWRTDKQPVRRVFFDPIPQEQYAPIAEEAGEPEVLPPVNVTLHMMQESDAEDSGANFLGLTMYDTAYIKTENETNGAWQEAVERGWSTW
;
A
#
# COMPACT_ATOMS: atom_id res chain seq x y z
N MET A 1 11.65 32.14 66.37
CA MET A 1 11.07 32.02 65.00
C MET A 1 11.95 31.08 64.21
N THR A 2 11.52 29.83 64.10
CA THR A 2 12.16 28.74 63.35
C THR A 2 11.33 28.48 62.10
N THR A 3 11.93 28.60 60.93
CA THR A 3 11.35 28.11 59.67
C THR A 3 12.17 26.92 59.18
N ARG A 4 11.45 25.81 59.03
CA ARG A 4 11.84 24.50 58.50
C ARG A 4 11.79 24.50 56.97
N GLY A 5 12.49 23.51 56.41
CA GLY A 5 12.05 22.74 55.24
C GLY A 5 12.86 23.07 53.98
N GLY A 6 13.44 22.12 53.27
CA GLY A 6 13.34 20.66 53.30
C GLY A 6 13.90 20.20 51.96
N GLY A 7 14.92 19.35 51.98
CA GLY A 7 15.52 18.82 50.77
C GLY A 7 14.50 17.99 49.99
N PHE A 8 14.39 18.27 48.69
CA PHE A 8 13.79 17.34 47.74
C PHE A 8 14.86 16.90 46.75
N VAL A 9 15.35 15.69 46.98
CA VAL A 9 16.00 14.87 45.97
C VAL A 9 14.88 14.35 45.08
N GLY A 10 14.79 14.89 43.86
CA GLY A 10 13.86 14.43 42.83
C GLY A 10 14.65 13.99 41.60
N ARG A 11 15.31 12.84 41.71
CA ARG A 11 15.88 12.10 40.57
C ARG A 11 14.71 11.46 39.83
N GLY A 12 14.18 12.14 38.81
CA GLY A 12 13.12 11.64 37.93
C GLY A 12 13.58 11.75 36.47
N GLY A 13 13.74 10.61 35.81
CA GLY A 13 14.49 10.48 34.56
C GLY A 13 13.96 11.27 33.36
N MET A 14 14.77 12.21 32.87
CA MET A 14 14.78 12.60 31.45
C MET A 14 15.53 11.53 30.64
N GLY A 15 14.95 10.34 30.53
CA GLY A 15 15.60 9.18 29.92
C GLY A 15 14.69 8.40 28.98
N ALA A 16 13.82 9.06 28.22
CA ALA A 16 13.01 8.39 27.20
C ALA A 16 12.59 9.27 26.01
N GLN A 17 13.10 10.50 25.90
CA GLN A 17 12.86 11.37 24.74
C GLN A 17 14.19 11.54 24.01
N GLY A 18 14.35 10.88 22.86
CA GLY A 18 15.49 11.13 21.99
C GLY A 18 16.18 9.92 21.35
N ARG A 19 15.58 8.73 21.31
CA ARG A 19 16.04 7.74 20.33
C ARG A 19 15.53 8.17 18.96
N ILE A 20 16.44 8.68 18.12
CA ILE A 20 16.20 8.80 16.68
C ILE A 20 15.71 7.44 16.21
N GLN A 21 14.44 7.36 15.81
CA GLN A 21 13.87 6.14 15.28
C GLN A 21 14.34 6.02 13.84
N ARG A 22 15.16 5.01 13.58
CA ARG A 22 15.66 4.73 12.23
C ARG A 22 14.54 4.09 11.42
N ILE A 23 14.16 4.74 10.33
CA ILE A 23 13.27 4.18 9.31
C ILE A 23 14.13 3.45 8.29
N LYS A 24 13.66 2.31 7.81
CA LYS A 24 14.24 1.60 6.67
C LYS A 24 13.16 0.97 5.81
N THR A 25 13.52 0.64 4.58
CA THR A 25 12.73 -0.23 3.72
C THR A 25 12.84 -1.67 4.21
N HIS A 26 11.69 -2.29 4.48
CA HIS A 26 11.55 -3.72 4.77
C HIS A 26 11.06 -4.42 3.51
N VAL A 27 11.67 -5.58 3.23
CA VAL A 27 11.28 -6.49 2.15
C VAL A 27 11.05 -7.84 2.78
N LEU A 28 9.80 -8.29 2.81
CA LEU A 28 9.39 -9.54 3.46
C LEU A 28 8.85 -10.49 2.39
N PRO A 29 9.45 -11.68 2.20
CA PRO A 29 8.87 -12.70 1.34
C PRO A 29 7.61 -13.27 2.00
N PHE A 30 6.64 -13.62 1.18
CA PHE A 30 5.47 -14.38 1.58
C PHE A 30 5.03 -15.31 0.46
N THR A 31 4.03 -16.12 0.77
CA THR A 31 3.45 -17.06 -0.17
C THR A 31 2.03 -16.65 -0.51
N ASP A 32 1.73 -16.53 -1.80
CA ASP A 32 0.41 -16.20 -2.31
C ASP A 32 -0.57 -17.40 -2.15
N HIS A 33 -1.85 -17.19 -2.47
CA HIS A 33 -2.91 -18.20 -2.38
C HIS A 33 -2.66 -19.43 -3.28
N THR A 34 -1.78 -19.30 -4.29
CA THR A 34 -1.36 -20.38 -5.19
C THR A 34 -0.06 -21.07 -4.78
N ALA A 35 0.43 -20.76 -3.58
CA ALA A 35 1.70 -21.24 -3.06
C ALA A 35 2.96 -20.72 -3.81
N LYS A 36 2.85 -19.60 -4.55
CA LYS A 36 3.99 -18.96 -5.22
C LYS A 36 4.60 -17.87 -4.38
N GLU A 37 5.86 -17.57 -4.66
CA GLU A 37 6.60 -16.50 -4.00
C GLU A 37 6.05 -15.12 -4.38
N ALA A 38 5.88 -14.28 -3.38
CA ALA A 38 5.49 -12.89 -3.49
C ALA A 38 6.25 -12.05 -2.44
N LEU A 39 6.25 -10.72 -2.60
CA LEU A 39 6.99 -9.82 -1.70
C LEU A 39 6.09 -8.74 -1.12
N VAL A 40 6.28 -8.41 0.14
CA VAL A 40 5.76 -7.17 0.73
C VAL A 40 6.89 -6.19 0.94
N ILE A 41 6.70 -4.96 0.48
CA ILE A 41 7.67 -3.87 0.57
C ILE A 41 7.02 -2.69 1.28
N PHE A 42 7.68 -2.15 2.31
CA PHE A 42 7.19 -0.96 3.01
C PHE A 42 8.31 -0.25 3.75
N GLU A 43 8.08 1.01 4.14
CA GLU A 43 8.93 1.69 5.10
C GLU A 43 8.38 1.55 6.52
N GLY A 44 9.27 1.28 7.47
CA GLY A 44 8.88 1.15 8.87
C GLY A 44 10.05 1.34 9.81
N ARG A 45 9.75 1.38 11.11
CA ARG A 45 10.78 1.45 12.15
C ARG A 45 11.66 0.21 12.07
N GLU A 46 12.97 0.39 12.12
CA GLU A 46 13.91 -0.73 12.11
C GLU A 46 13.69 -1.69 13.30
N THR A 47 13.30 -1.14 14.45
CA THR A 47 13.07 -1.91 15.69
C THR A 47 11.68 -2.50 15.81
N CYS A 48 10.75 -2.13 14.92
CA CYS A 48 9.34 -2.51 14.99
C CYS A 48 8.77 -2.58 13.56
N PRO A 49 8.99 -3.70 12.84
CA PRO A 49 8.71 -3.81 11.41
C PRO A 49 7.23 -4.11 11.15
N LEU A 50 6.31 -3.34 11.72
CA LEU A 50 4.87 -3.51 11.48
C LEU A 50 4.48 -2.89 10.13
N PRO A 51 3.99 -3.67 9.14
CA PRO A 51 3.61 -3.12 7.84
C PRO A 51 2.36 -2.22 7.94
N PRO A 52 2.27 -1.12 7.18
CA PRO A 52 1.06 -0.32 7.06
C PRO A 52 -0.16 -1.14 6.61
N LEU A 53 -1.37 -0.78 7.03
CA LEU A 53 -2.61 -1.49 6.67
C LEU A 53 -3.09 -1.19 5.24
N TYR A 54 -2.81 0.00 4.73
CA TYR A 54 -3.14 0.33 3.34
C TYR A 54 -2.14 -0.32 2.39
N SER A 55 -2.62 -0.95 1.33
CA SER A 55 -1.80 -1.73 0.41
C SER A 55 -2.06 -1.34 -1.04
N PHE A 56 -1.05 -1.43 -1.89
CA PHE A 56 -1.21 -1.53 -3.34
C PHE A 56 -0.69 -2.87 -3.84
N ALA A 57 -1.48 -3.55 -4.66
CA ALA A 57 -1.03 -4.76 -5.36
C ALA A 57 -0.37 -4.38 -6.68
N MET A 58 0.85 -4.87 -6.90
CA MET A 58 1.62 -4.65 -8.11
C MET A 58 2.08 -5.99 -8.69
N TYR A 59 1.81 -6.18 -9.96
CA TYR A 59 2.08 -7.42 -10.68
C TYR A 59 3.23 -7.19 -11.65
N PHE A 60 4.17 -8.13 -11.68
CA PHE A 60 5.17 -8.25 -12.73
C PHE A 60 4.84 -9.48 -13.54
N THR A 61 4.56 -9.29 -14.82
CA THR A 61 4.03 -10.34 -15.70
C THR A 61 4.99 -10.75 -16.83
N HIS A 62 6.15 -10.09 -16.91
CA HIS A 62 7.20 -10.52 -17.82
C HIS A 62 7.87 -11.80 -17.31
N LYS A 63 8.11 -12.77 -18.20
CA LYS A 63 8.64 -14.12 -17.88
C LYS A 63 10.01 -14.10 -17.19
N ASP A 64 10.82 -13.08 -17.46
CA ASP A 64 12.18 -12.94 -16.92
C ASP A 64 12.23 -12.14 -15.59
N VAL A 65 11.09 -11.70 -15.07
CA VAL A 65 11.01 -10.95 -13.81
C VAL A 65 10.59 -11.86 -12.66
N ASN A 66 11.37 -11.84 -11.58
CA ASN A 66 11.13 -12.58 -10.35
C ASN A 66 11.65 -11.80 -9.13
N ALA A 67 11.57 -12.38 -7.93
CA ALA A 67 11.98 -11.73 -6.69
C ALA A 67 13.46 -11.31 -6.67
N GLU A 68 14.34 -12.08 -7.32
CA GLU A 68 15.78 -11.82 -7.36
C GLU A 68 16.11 -10.68 -8.34
N SER A 69 15.45 -10.63 -9.50
CA SER A 69 15.72 -9.63 -10.54
C SER A 69 15.06 -8.27 -10.28
N LEU A 70 14.00 -8.23 -9.46
CA LEU A 70 13.19 -7.03 -9.25
C LEU A 70 13.91 -5.87 -8.57
N GLN A 71 14.81 -6.18 -7.62
CA GLN A 71 15.42 -5.20 -6.71
C GLN A 71 14.38 -4.36 -5.93
N PRO A 72 13.65 -4.98 -4.98
CA PRO A 72 12.46 -4.41 -4.35
C PRO A 72 12.68 -3.05 -3.66
N ALA A 73 13.84 -2.86 -3.03
CA ALA A 73 14.15 -1.60 -2.33
C ALA A 73 14.39 -0.43 -3.31
N GLU A 74 15.04 -0.70 -4.45
CA GLU A 74 15.25 0.28 -5.51
C GLU A 74 13.92 0.66 -6.17
N LEU A 75 13.01 -0.31 -6.35
CA LEU A 75 11.67 -0.06 -6.88
C LEU A 75 10.90 0.93 -5.98
N LEU A 76 10.86 0.69 -4.66
CA LEU A 76 10.17 1.60 -3.76
C LEU A 76 10.81 2.99 -3.75
N ASP A 77 12.15 3.08 -3.79
CA ASP A 77 12.86 4.37 -3.89
C ASP A 77 12.49 5.13 -5.18
N ALA A 78 12.42 4.44 -6.31
CA ALA A 78 12.00 5.02 -7.59
C ALA A 78 10.56 5.53 -7.56
N ILE A 79 9.64 4.79 -6.94
CA ILE A 79 8.24 5.20 -6.75
C ILE A 79 8.17 6.47 -5.88
N ARG A 80 9.03 6.61 -4.87
CA ARG A 80 8.98 7.75 -3.95
C ARG A 80 9.62 9.02 -4.48
N ARG A 81 10.65 8.88 -5.30
CA ARG A 81 11.43 10.00 -5.84
C ARG A 81 10.52 10.99 -6.57
N GLY A 82 10.69 12.28 -6.29
CA GLY A 82 9.88 13.33 -6.93
C GLY A 82 8.48 13.49 -6.35
N THR A 83 8.13 12.78 -5.27
CA THR A 83 6.82 12.85 -4.61
C THR A 83 6.93 13.37 -3.19
N PRO A 84 5.80 13.73 -2.53
CA PRO A 84 5.78 13.96 -1.09
C PRO A 84 6.33 12.79 -0.26
N LEU A 85 6.31 11.55 -0.76
CA LEU A 85 6.84 10.36 -0.09
C LEU A 85 8.38 10.35 0.02
N GLN A 86 9.09 11.23 -0.69
CA GLN A 86 10.56 11.26 -0.64
C GLN A 86 11.09 11.66 0.75
N ASN A 87 10.35 12.50 1.47
CA ASN A 87 10.78 13.06 2.76
C ASN A 87 10.05 12.44 3.97
N TYR A 88 9.06 11.59 3.73
CA TYR A 88 8.22 10.98 4.77
C TYR A 88 8.07 9.48 4.53
N PRO A 89 7.94 8.65 5.59
CA PRO A 89 7.67 7.23 5.42
C PRO A 89 6.38 6.98 4.65
N CYS A 90 6.38 6.02 3.74
CA CYS A 90 5.14 5.59 3.07
C CYS A 90 4.09 5.12 4.08
N SER A 91 2.88 5.68 4.01
CA SER A 91 1.72 5.23 4.79
C SER A 91 1.02 3.99 4.21
N PHE A 92 1.63 3.40 3.17
CA PHE A 92 1.14 2.20 2.51
C PHE A 92 2.28 1.17 2.35
N ARG A 93 1.88 -0.07 2.11
CA ARG A 93 2.77 -1.15 1.66
C ARG A 93 2.51 -1.48 0.19
N LEU A 94 3.54 -1.98 -0.49
CA LEU A 94 3.40 -2.62 -1.79
C LEU A 94 3.37 -4.14 -1.59
N GLU A 95 2.48 -4.81 -2.30
CA GLU A 95 2.45 -6.26 -2.41
C GLU A 95 2.74 -6.66 -3.85
N ILE A 96 3.88 -7.29 -4.05
CA ILE A 96 4.40 -7.64 -5.35
C ILE A 96 4.14 -9.11 -5.65
N TYR A 97 3.51 -9.35 -6.80
CA TYR A 97 3.20 -10.68 -7.30
C TYR A 97 3.89 -10.93 -8.63
N PHE A 98 4.42 -12.13 -8.83
CA PHE A 98 5.06 -12.56 -10.07
C PHE A 98 4.15 -13.53 -10.82
N LEU A 99 3.44 -13.01 -11.83
CA LEU A 99 2.50 -13.77 -12.64
C LEU A 99 2.97 -13.76 -14.11
N PRO A 100 4.02 -14.52 -14.45
CA PRO A 100 4.55 -14.52 -15.80
C PRO A 100 3.47 -14.97 -16.78
N ALA A 101 3.21 -14.14 -17.79
CA ALA A 101 2.26 -14.46 -18.84
C ALA A 101 2.78 -15.64 -19.68
N PRO A 102 1.90 -16.56 -20.12
CA PRO A 102 2.31 -17.73 -20.91
C PRO A 102 2.87 -17.35 -22.30
N SER A 103 2.59 -16.14 -22.78
CA SER A 103 3.23 -15.51 -23.94
C SER A 103 3.25 -13.99 -23.77
N GLU A 104 4.11 -13.31 -24.52
CA GLU A 104 4.22 -11.84 -24.50
C GLU A 104 2.89 -11.15 -24.90
N ASP A 105 2.10 -11.80 -25.77
CA ASP A 105 0.75 -11.36 -26.16
C ASP A 105 -0.36 -11.76 -25.17
N ALA A 106 -0.07 -12.61 -24.18
CA ALA A 106 -1.05 -13.15 -23.22
C ALA A 106 -1.00 -12.47 -21.84
N ALA A 107 -0.28 -11.36 -21.71
CA ALA A 107 -0.28 -10.55 -20.50
C ALA A 107 -1.63 -9.84 -20.33
N SER A 108 -2.65 -10.59 -19.90
CA SER A 108 -3.99 -10.06 -19.67
C SER A 108 -4.12 -9.59 -18.24
N ASP A 109 -4.51 -8.32 -18.09
CA ASP A 109 -4.93 -7.74 -16.80
C ASP A 109 -5.98 -8.62 -16.10
N GLU A 110 -6.74 -9.44 -16.85
CA GLU A 110 -7.71 -10.41 -16.33
C GLU A 110 -7.08 -11.45 -15.41
N ALA A 111 -5.89 -11.96 -15.73
CA ALA A 111 -5.20 -12.93 -14.88
C ALA A 111 -4.79 -12.27 -13.54
N CYS A 112 -4.30 -11.03 -13.59
CA CYS A 112 -3.96 -10.24 -12.40
C CYS A 112 -5.21 -9.91 -11.57
N MET A 113 -6.34 -9.56 -12.21
CA MET A 113 -7.61 -9.30 -11.53
C MET A 113 -8.17 -10.55 -10.85
N ALA A 114 -8.16 -11.69 -11.55
CA ALA A 114 -8.60 -12.96 -10.99
C ALA A 114 -7.73 -13.34 -9.77
N HIS A 115 -6.41 -13.24 -9.91
CA HIS A 115 -5.48 -13.46 -8.81
C HIS A 115 -5.76 -12.54 -7.62
N TYR A 116 -5.91 -11.23 -7.87
CA TYR A 116 -6.22 -10.24 -6.84
C TYR A 116 -7.50 -10.59 -6.06
N ARG A 117 -8.56 -10.99 -6.76
CA ARG A 117 -9.84 -11.35 -6.13
C ARG A 117 -9.68 -12.57 -5.22
N GLU A 118 -8.94 -13.59 -5.67
CA GLU A 118 -8.68 -14.79 -4.87
C GLU A 118 -7.79 -14.51 -3.66
N GLU A 119 -6.75 -13.68 -3.80
CA GLU A 119 -5.94 -13.18 -2.67
C GLU A 119 -6.80 -12.43 -1.65
N LYS A 120 -7.60 -11.47 -2.12
CA LYS A 120 -8.48 -10.68 -1.26
C LYS A 120 -9.52 -11.55 -0.57
N ARG A 121 -10.06 -12.55 -1.25
CA ARG A 121 -11.01 -13.51 -0.69
C ARG A 121 -10.37 -14.40 0.37
N SER A 122 -9.12 -14.83 0.18
CA SER A 122 -8.42 -15.71 1.13
C SER A 122 -7.97 -14.98 2.38
N ARG A 123 -7.49 -13.74 2.25
CA ARG A 123 -6.92 -12.96 3.34
C ARG A 123 -7.93 -12.04 4.03
N GLY A 124 -9.00 -11.66 3.34
CA GLY A 124 -9.92 -10.63 3.79
C GLY A 124 -9.32 -9.22 3.67
N ASP A 125 -9.99 -8.25 4.29
CA ASP A 125 -9.59 -6.85 4.29
C ASP A 125 -8.98 -6.40 5.63
N TYR A 126 -8.44 -5.18 5.68
CA TYR A 126 -7.72 -4.67 6.85
C TYR A 126 -8.61 -4.33 8.05
N THR A 127 -9.94 -4.34 7.93
CA THR A 127 -10.83 -3.92 9.03
C THR A 127 -10.67 -4.82 10.25
N ARG A 128 -10.46 -6.12 10.04
CA ARG A 128 -10.14 -7.08 11.12
C ARG A 128 -8.90 -6.69 11.94
N GLN A 129 -7.92 -6.02 11.33
CA GLN A 129 -6.73 -5.55 12.04
C GLN A 129 -7.06 -4.32 12.91
N ILE A 130 -7.92 -3.43 12.41
CA ILE A 130 -8.39 -2.27 13.18
C ILE A 130 -9.18 -2.78 14.39
N ASP A 131 -10.14 -3.67 14.18
CA ASP A 131 -10.93 -4.30 15.25
C ASP A 131 -10.05 -4.97 16.31
N ALA A 132 -8.97 -5.64 15.88
CA ALA A 132 -8.04 -6.32 16.78
C ALA A 132 -7.23 -5.35 17.67
N VAL A 133 -6.96 -4.13 17.19
CA VAL A 133 -6.31 -3.07 17.98
C VAL A 133 -7.32 -2.47 18.95
N GLU A 134 -8.55 -2.22 18.50
CA GLU A 134 -9.62 -1.63 19.32
C GLU A 134 -10.13 -2.59 20.42
N ALA A 135 -9.93 -3.90 20.26
CA ALA A 135 -10.39 -4.90 21.21
C ALA A 135 -9.75 -4.74 22.62
N PRO A 136 -10.57 -4.72 23.70
CA PRO A 136 -10.07 -4.58 25.06
C PRO A 136 -9.24 -5.81 25.48
N GLY A 137 -8.02 -5.57 25.98
CA GLY A 137 -7.11 -6.62 26.45
C GLY A 137 -6.11 -7.12 25.39
N SER A 138 -6.13 -6.56 24.18
CA SER A 138 -5.18 -6.85 23.10
C SER A 138 -3.79 -6.25 23.40
N SER A 139 -3.09 -6.86 24.35
CA SER A 139 -1.78 -6.43 24.88
C SER A 139 -0.59 -7.05 24.15
N THR A 140 -0.83 -8.00 23.25
CA THR A 140 0.19 -8.66 22.44
C THR A 140 -0.34 -8.85 21.03
N ALA A 141 0.51 -8.62 20.03
CA ALA A 141 0.23 -9.00 18.65
C ALA A 141 -0.32 -10.44 18.61
N SER A 142 -1.31 -10.68 17.75
CA SER A 142 -1.87 -12.01 17.55
C SER A 142 -0.75 -13.02 17.35
N SER A 143 -0.77 -14.14 18.10
CA SER A 143 0.25 -15.20 17.99
C SER A 143 0.31 -15.87 16.61
N THR A 144 -0.64 -15.56 15.72
CA THR A 144 -0.66 -15.92 14.31
C THR A 144 -0.30 -14.70 13.48
N GLY A 145 0.97 -14.31 13.52
CA GLY A 145 1.50 -13.19 12.72
C GLY A 145 1.18 -13.40 11.24
N GLY A 146 0.39 -12.50 10.67
CA GLY A 146 -0.07 -12.58 9.28
C GLY A 146 0.12 -11.26 8.54
N LEU A 147 0.05 -11.32 7.21
CA LEU A 147 -0.05 -10.11 6.43
C LEU A 147 -1.38 -9.39 6.71
N PRO A 148 -1.38 -8.05 6.78
CA PRO A 148 -2.62 -7.30 6.89
C PRO A 148 -3.56 -7.65 5.73
N GLY A 149 -4.88 -7.51 5.95
CA GLY A 149 -5.84 -7.69 4.87
C GLY A 149 -5.70 -6.62 3.77
N PHE A 150 -6.42 -6.83 2.66
CA PHE A 150 -6.48 -5.87 1.55
C PHE A 150 -7.27 -4.61 1.89
N VAL A 151 -7.14 -3.59 1.05
CA VAL A 151 -8.02 -2.42 1.08
C VAL A 151 -9.47 -2.85 0.77
N PRO A 152 -10.47 -2.56 1.63
CA PRO A 152 -11.87 -2.93 1.38
C PRO A 152 -12.39 -2.35 0.07
N SER A 153 -12.13 -1.07 -0.17
CA SER A 153 -12.51 -0.32 -1.38
C SER A 153 -11.51 0.82 -1.61
N TYR A 154 -11.07 1.03 -2.85
CA TYR A 154 -10.23 2.19 -3.23
C TYR A 154 -11.05 3.45 -3.55
N ILE A 155 -12.39 3.39 -3.47
CA ILE A 155 -13.25 4.55 -3.65
C ILE A 155 -13.06 5.49 -2.46
N ASN A 156 -12.53 6.68 -2.75
CA ASN A 156 -12.35 7.76 -1.78
C ASN A 156 -13.17 9.00 -2.16
N ASP A 157 -13.32 9.26 -3.46
CA ASP A 157 -14.17 10.32 -3.99
C ASP A 157 -15.35 9.72 -4.77
N PRO A 158 -16.60 9.85 -4.29
CA PRO A 158 -17.76 9.31 -4.98
C PRO A 158 -18.02 9.97 -6.35
N TYR A 159 -17.35 11.08 -6.69
CA TYR A 159 -17.46 11.77 -7.98
C TYR A 159 -16.30 11.49 -8.93
N GLY A 160 -15.26 10.76 -8.49
CA GLY A 160 -14.05 10.51 -9.29
C GLY A 160 -13.54 9.07 -9.27
N ASP A 161 -13.93 8.27 -8.28
CA ASP A 161 -13.55 6.86 -8.15
C ASP A 161 -14.81 5.96 -8.20
N PHE A 162 -14.99 5.22 -9.29
CA PHE A 162 -16.17 4.37 -9.48
C PHE A 162 -15.89 2.86 -9.35
N TYR A 163 -14.71 2.48 -8.86
CA TYR A 163 -14.25 1.09 -8.82
C TYR A 163 -13.72 0.72 -7.43
N HIS A 164 -14.22 -0.38 -6.89
CA HIS A 164 -13.81 -0.86 -5.57
C HIS A 164 -12.38 -1.41 -5.55
N SER A 165 -11.92 -1.97 -6.67
CA SER A 165 -10.64 -2.67 -6.75
C SER A 165 -9.68 -1.98 -7.72
N ARG A 166 -8.39 -2.04 -7.38
CA ARG A 166 -7.30 -1.46 -8.14
C ARG A 166 -6.04 -2.28 -8.01
N LEU A 167 -5.32 -2.45 -9.12
CA LEU A 167 -3.99 -3.04 -9.16
C LEU A 167 -3.10 -2.33 -10.18
N TYR A 168 -1.80 -2.59 -10.08
CA TYR A 168 -0.79 -2.12 -11.03
C TYR A 168 -0.15 -3.32 -11.72
N ASN A 169 0.07 -3.25 -13.02
CA ASN A 169 0.66 -4.33 -13.81
C ASN A 169 1.80 -3.77 -14.66
N TYR A 170 3.02 -4.25 -14.42
CA TYR A 170 4.20 -3.96 -15.22
C TYR A 170 4.57 -5.20 -16.06
N GLN A 171 4.70 -4.98 -17.37
CA GLN A 171 4.84 -6.07 -18.35
C GLN A 171 6.23 -6.11 -19.01
N GLY A 172 7.13 -5.21 -18.66
CA GLY A 172 8.48 -5.15 -19.22
C GLY A 172 9.48 -6.07 -18.51
N PRO A 173 10.59 -6.44 -19.16
CA PRO A 173 11.66 -7.24 -18.55
C PRO A 173 12.47 -6.50 -17.47
N ASN A 174 12.55 -5.17 -17.53
CA ASN A 174 13.34 -4.36 -16.62
C ASN A 174 12.76 -2.95 -16.44
N TRP A 175 12.06 -2.77 -15.31
CA TRP A 175 11.41 -1.51 -14.95
C TRP A 175 12.34 -0.29 -14.89
N ARG A 176 13.64 -0.49 -14.72
CA ARG A 176 14.61 0.62 -14.62
C ARG A 176 15.00 1.21 -15.96
N THR A 177 14.92 0.43 -17.04
CA THR A 177 15.51 0.81 -18.34
C THR A 177 14.49 0.91 -19.45
N ASP A 178 13.40 0.12 -19.39
CA ASP A 178 12.57 -0.10 -20.56
C ASP A 178 11.61 1.07 -20.83
N LYS A 179 11.48 2.01 -19.87
CA LYS A 179 10.53 3.14 -19.89
C LYS A 179 9.10 2.74 -20.24
N GLN A 180 8.77 1.46 -20.13
CA GLN A 180 7.45 0.94 -20.42
C GLN A 180 6.48 1.45 -19.35
N PRO A 181 5.29 1.93 -19.71
CA PRO A 181 4.33 2.38 -18.72
C PRO A 181 3.79 1.21 -17.89
N VAL A 182 3.55 1.50 -16.62
CA VAL A 182 2.78 0.66 -15.70
C VAL A 182 1.30 0.82 -16.02
N ARG A 183 0.59 -0.29 -16.18
CA ARG A 183 -0.86 -0.30 -16.35
C ARG A 183 -1.51 -0.22 -14.98
N ARG A 184 -2.29 0.82 -14.72
CA ARG A 184 -3.15 0.94 -13.54
C ARG A 184 -4.55 0.50 -13.93
N VAL A 185 -4.98 -0.63 -13.37
CA VAL A 185 -6.22 -1.33 -13.72
C VAL A 185 -7.23 -1.11 -12.61
N PHE A 186 -8.41 -0.63 -12.98
CA PHE A 186 -9.57 -0.43 -12.11
C PHE A 186 -10.65 -1.43 -12.50
N PHE A 187 -11.25 -2.08 -11.50
CA PHE A 187 -12.23 -3.14 -11.70
C PHE A 187 -13.13 -3.27 -10.47
N ASP A 188 -14.17 -4.08 -10.59
CA ASP A 188 -15.27 -4.16 -9.62
C ASP A 188 -15.99 -2.79 -9.51
N PRO A 189 -16.68 -2.35 -10.58
CA PRO A 189 -17.39 -1.07 -10.58
C PRO A 189 -18.51 -1.02 -9.53
N ILE A 190 -18.87 0.19 -9.10
CA ILE A 190 -20.11 0.41 -8.35
C ILE A 190 -21.34 -0.04 -9.17
N PRO A 191 -22.45 -0.40 -8.51
CA PRO A 191 -23.69 -0.74 -9.20
C PRO A 191 -24.18 0.38 -10.12
N GLN A 192 -24.75 0.02 -11.28
CA GLN A 192 -25.22 0.99 -12.28
C GLN A 192 -26.25 1.97 -11.70
N GLU A 193 -27.07 1.54 -10.74
CA GLU A 193 -28.07 2.36 -10.08
C GLU A 193 -27.44 3.47 -9.24
N GLN A 194 -26.21 3.26 -8.74
CA GLN A 194 -25.45 4.28 -8.01
C GLN A 194 -24.70 5.20 -8.97
N TYR A 195 -24.24 4.67 -10.10
CA TYR A 195 -23.48 5.44 -11.10
C TYR A 195 -24.35 6.35 -11.97
N ALA A 196 -25.51 5.88 -12.42
CA ALA A 196 -26.40 6.60 -13.34
C ALA A 196 -26.68 8.07 -12.96
N PRO A 197 -27.04 8.41 -11.70
CA PRO A 197 -27.26 9.81 -11.32
C PRO A 197 -25.99 10.66 -11.40
N ILE A 198 -24.82 10.09 -11.06
CA ILE A 198 -23.53 10.79 -11.15
C ILE A 198 -23.19 11.03 -12.63
N ALA A 199 -23.44 10.04 -13.48
CA ALA A 199 -23.13 10.14 -14.90
C ALA A 199 -23.95 11.23 -15.60
N GLU A 200 -25.25 11.31 -15.28
CA GLU A 200 -26.13 12.37 -15.77
C GLU A 200 -25.68 13.76 -15.30
N GLU A 201 -25.32 13.90 -14.02
CA GLU A 201 -24.89 15.19 -13.45
C GLU A 201 -23.53 15.66 -13.99
N ALA A 202 -22.55 14.75 -14.06
CA ALA A 202 -21.17 15.06 -14.42
C ALA A 202 -20.91 15.01 -15.95
N GLY A 203 -21.87 14.52 -16.74
CA GLY A 203 -21.70 14.32 -18.18
C GLY A 203 -20.75 13.17 -18.52
N GLU A 204 -20.65 12.18 -17.64
CA GLU A 204 -19.86 10.96 -17.85
C GLU A 204 -20.59 9.98 -18.79
N PRO A 205 -19.93 8.91 -19.27
CA PRO A 205 -20.59 7.87 -20.06
C PRO A 205 -21.81 7.26 -19.36
N GLU A 206 -22.87 6.95 -20.10
CA GLU A 206 -24.11 6.38 -19.55
C GLU A 206 -23.89 5.05 -18.82
N VAL A 207 -22.93 4.25 -19.29
CA VAL A 207 -22.60 2.95 -18.73
C VAL A 207 -21.14 2.94 -18.33
N LEU A 208 -20.88 2.63 -17.06
CA LEU A 208 -19.53 2.46 -16.55
C LEU A 208 -18.93 1.15 -17.10
N PRO A 209 -17.75 1.18 -17.75
CA PRO A 209 -17.14 -0.05 -18.24
C PRO A 209 -16.78 -0.99 -17.08
N PRO A 210 -16.77 -2.31 -17.29
CA PRO A 210 -16.46 -3.27 -16.22
C PRO A 210 -15.00 -3.17 -15.73
N VAL A 211 -14.11 -2.66 -16.61
CA VAL A 211 -12.69 -2.48 -16.36
C VAL A 211 -12.26 -1.17 -17.02
N ASN A 212 -11.47 -0.38 -16.31
CA ASN A 212 -10.80 0.80 -16.85
C ASN A 212 -9.29 0.64 -16.68
N VAL A 213 -8.51 1.08 -17.67
CA VAL A 213 -7.04 1.01 -17.62
C VAL A 213 -6.45 2.36 -17.97
N THR A 214 -5.53 2.83 -17.12
CA THR A 214 -4.73 4.04 -17.37
C THR A 214 -3.25 3.67 -17.35
N LEU A 215 -2.43 4.44 -18.06
CA LEU A 215 -0.98 4.21 -18.17
C LEU A 215 -0.24 5.25 -17.35
N HIS A 216 0.74 4.81 -16.55
CA HIS A 216 1.53 5.64 -15.65
C HIS A 216 3.00 5.33 -15.83
N MET A 217 3.86 6.34 -15.78
CA MET A 217 5.30 6.09 -15.76
C MET A 217 5.73 5.51 -14.42
N MET A 218 6.74 4.63 -14.43
CA MET A 218 7.23 4.00 -13.19
C MET A 218 7.83 5.05 -12.23
N GLN A 219 8.63 5.95 -12.78
CA GLN A 219 9.39 6.96 -12.04
C GLN A 219 9.25 8.34 -12.71
N GLU A 220 9.43 9.41 -11.95
CA GLU A 220 9.32 10.79 -12.41
C GLU A 220 10.23 11.08 -13.62
N SER A 221 11.46 10.55 -13.64
CA SER A 221 12.42 10.82 -14.73
C SER A 221 12.02 10.23 -16.08
N ASP A 222 11.02 9.34 -16.10
CA ASP A 222 10.47 8.78 -17.33
C ASP A 222 9.27 9.59 -17.84
N ALA A 223 8.78 10.57 -17.07
CA ALA A 223 7.76 11.52 -17.50
C ALA A 223 8.35 12.59 -18.43
N GLU A 224 7.75 12.77 -19.61
CA GLU A 224 8.20 13.76 -20.60
C GLU A 224 7.69 15.18 -20.30
N ASP A 225 6.58 15.30 -19.58
CA ASP A 225 5.94 16.58 -19.24
C ASP A 225 5.99 16.87 -17.74
N SER A 226 6.22 18.14 -17.38
CA SER A 226 6.10 18.66 -16.01
C SER A 226 4.63 18.64 -15.57
N GLY A 227 4.14 17.46 -15.18
CA GLY A 227 2.73 17.18 -14.90
C GLY A 227 2.28 15.77 -15.29
N ALA A 228 3.15 14.95 -15.91
CA ALA A 228 2.78 13.58 -16.23
C ALA A 228 2.60 12.75 -14.95
N ASN A 229 1.49 12.01 -14.87
CA ASN A 229 1.20 11.12 -13.77
C ASN A 229 2.16 9.93 -13.79
N PHE A 230 3.05 9.87 -12.80
CA PHE A 230 3.85 8.69 -12.50
C PHE A 230 3.30 7.97 -11.27
N LEU A 231 3.74 6.73 -11.10
CA LEU A 231 3.17 5.78 -10.16
C LEU A 231 3.14 6.31 -8.73
N GLY A 232 4.26 6.91 -8.30
CA GLY A 232 4.45 7.48 -6.99
C GLY A 232 3.42 8.51 -6.57
N LEU A 233 3.22 9.53 -7.41
CA LEU A 233 2.28 10.61 -7.13
C LEU A 233 0.85 10.08 -7.04
N THR A 234 0.47 9.20 -7.97
CA THR A 234 -0.86 8.57 -7.97
C THR A 234 -1.11 7.70 -6.74
N MET A 235 -0.10 6.93 -6.30
CA MET A 235 -0.18 6.12 -5.08
C MET A 235 -0.30 7.00 -3.84
N TYR A 236 0.46 8.09 -3.77
CA TYR A 236 0.35 9.08 -2.69
C TYR A 236 -1.06 9.66 -2.61
N ASP A 237 -1.58 10.24 -3.69
CA ASP A 237 -2.89 10.89 -3.71
C ASP A 237 -4.02 9.90 -3.35
N THR A 238 -3.91 8.66 -3.83
CA THR A 238 -4.88 7.60 -3.52
C THR A 238 -4.84 7.20 -2.04
N ALA A 239 -3.65 7.03 -1.47
CA ALA A 239 -3.51 6.53 -0.11
C ALA A 239 -3.71 7.63 0.94
N TYR A 240 -3.35 8.87 0.64
CA TYR A 240 -3.19 9.94 1.62
C TYR A 240 -4.42 10.12 2.53
N ILE A 241 -5.57 10.46 1.95
CA ILE A 241 -6.80 10.75 2.73
C ILE A 241 -7.26 9.53 3.53
N LYS A 242 -7.27 8.35 2.89
CA LYS A 242 -7.76 7.13 3.53
C LYS A 242 -6.83 6.65 4.63
N THR A 243 -5.52 6.77 4.42
CA THR A 243 -4.55 6.41 5.47
C THR A 243 -4.63 7.34 6.65
N GLU A 244 -4.74 8.65 6.43
CA GLU A 244 -4.89 9.65 7.48
C GLU A 244 -6.15 9.41 8.32
N ASN A 245 -7.29 9.13 7.68
CA ASN A 245 -8.58 9.02 8.35
C ASN A 245 -8.88 7.64 8.95
N GLU A 246 -8.41 6.55 8.34
CA GLU A 246 -8.82 5.19 8.71
C GLU A 246 -7.69 4.35 9.30
N THR A 247 -6.52 4.30 8.66
CA THR A 247 -5.53 3.25 8.98
C THR A 247 -4.38 3.70 9.88
N ASN A 248 -3.97 4.97 9.81
CA ASN A 248 -2.77 5.45 10.51
C ASN A 248 -2.93 5.42 12.03
N GLY A 249 -4.12 5.74 12.56
CA GLY A 249 -4.40 5.68 13.99
C GLY A 249 -4.20 4.28 14.56
N ALA A 250 -4.87 3.29 13.97
CA ALA A 250 -4.75 1.88 14.39
C ALA A 250 -3.31 1.34 14.22
N TRP A 251 -2.63 1.68 13.13
CA TRP A 251 -1.22 1.28 12.93
C TRP A 251 -0.29 1.91 13.97
N GLN A 252 -0.43 3.21 14.27
CA GLN A 252 0.38 3.87 15.29
C GLN A 252 0.17 3.25 16.66
N GLU A 253 -1.08 3.00 17.03
CA GLU A 253 -1.42 2.36 18.30
C GLU A 253 -0.83 0.95 18.41
N ALA A 254 -0.93 0.13 17.36
CA ALA A 254 -0.30 -1.20 17.33
C ALA A 254 1.24 -1.10 17.51
N VAL A 255 1.89 -0.15 16.82
CA VAL A 255 3.33 0.10 16.97
C VAL A 255 3.68 0.53 18.40
N GLU A 256 2.88 1.38 19.03
CA GLU A 256 3.08 1.84 20.41
C GLU A 256 2.88 0.72 21.44
N ARG A 257 1.95 -0.21 21.17
CA ARG A 257 1.78 -1.46 21.90
C ARG A 257 2.89 -2.48 21.63
N GLY A 258 3.86 -2.17 20.76
CA GLY A 258 5.02 -3.01 20.47
C GLY A 258 4.76 -4.15 19.49
N TRP A 259 3.69 -4.06 18.69
CA TRP A 259 3.38 -5.10 17.69
C TRP A 259 4.41 -5.06 16.57
N SER A 260 4.99 -6.22 16.25
CA SER A 260 5.90 -6.38 15.12
C SER A 260 5.26 -7.07 13.92
N THR A 261 4.06 -7.62 14.11
CA THR A 261 3.20 -8.26 13.09
C THR A 261 1.74 -7.98 13.44
N TRP A 262 0.85 -8.16 12.46
CA TRP A 262 -0.61 -8.12 12.66
C TRP A 262 -1.18 -9.46 13.10
#